data_AF-A0A8T8TVQ4-F1
#
_entry.id   AF-A0A8T8TVQ4-F1
#
_cell.length_a   1.000
_cell.length_b   1.000
_cell.length_c   1.000
_cell.angle_alpha   90.00
_cell.angle_beta   90.00
_cell.angle_gamma   90.00
#
_symmetry.space_group_name_H-M   'P 1'
#
loop_
_entity.id
_entity.type
_entity.pdbx_description
1 polymer ?
#
loop_
_entity_poly.entity_id
_entity_poly.type
_entity_poly.pdbx_seq_one_letter_code
_entity_poly.pdbx_strand_id
1 'polypeptide(L)'
;MPYCAVFLSFAAIWLRERLFEQKPKSLPIPVTPTREFCVALFTSKIEATISNIGDMIGWEDDDNTVGLIAAAAKQSLVRLIPHIMPRDGDQTSLYRLVLDHGDFGIHNMSITIDANGQPLVTSLYDWETGCIVPAILSDPLMAVTVAPSITRVSDDATTGGRAQYMTWAGQYCKAGKDARHLWFVLREWRGNDPEGYFGDLGAWAERRMKELGVD
;
A
#
# COMPACT_ATOMS: atom_id res chain seq x y z
N MET A 1 8.32 26.98 -9.67
CA MET A 1 7.84 25.59 -9.60
C MET A 1 6.44 25.49 -8.94
N PRO A 2 5.37 26.03 -9.54
CA PRO A 2 4.02 25.96 -8.96
C PRO A 2 3.35 24.57 -9.10
N TYR A 3 3.69 23.80 -10.15
CA TYR A 3 3.07 22.50 -10.45
C TYR A 3 3.33 21.41 -9.39
N CYS A 4 4.51 21.41 -8.76
CA CYS A 4 4.84 20.40 -7.75
C CYS A 4 4.04 20.59 -6.46
N ALA A 5 3.76 21.85 -6.08
CA ALA A 5 2.95 22.16 -4.91
C ALA A 5 1.47 21.77 -5.12
N VAL A 6 0.92 22.05 -6.30
CA VAL A 6 -0.47 21.68 -6.66
C VAL A 6 -0.66 20.17 -6.67
N PHE A 7 0.31 19.41 -7.21
CA PHE A 7 0.25 17.95 -7.21
C PHE A 7 0.30 17.36 -5.79
N LEU A 8 1.18 17.86 -4.91
CA LEU A 8 1.26 17.36 -3.54
C LEU A 8 0.04 17.72 -2.69
N SER A 9 -0.57 18.90 -2.90
CA SER A 9 -1.84 19.24 -2.24
C SER A 9 -2.99 18.35 -2.73
N PHE A 10 -3.05 18.07 -4.04
CA PHE A 10 -4.02 17.13 -4.61
C PHE A 10 -3.83 15.72 -4.02
N ALA A 11 -2.57 15.24 -4.00
CA ALA A 11 -2.24 13.94 -3.44
C ALA A 11 -2.58 13.85 -1.94
N ALA A 12 -2.37 14.90 -1.16
CA ALA A 12 -2.71 14.93 0.27
C ALA A 12 -4.21 14.74 0.53
N ILE A 13 -5.06 15.38 -0.28
CA ILE A 13 -6.52 15.25 -0.18
C ILE A 13 -6.93 13.83 -0.57
N TRP A 14 -6.54 13.40 -1.78
CA TRP A 14 -6.99 12.13 -2.34
C TRP A 14 -6.46 10.91 -1.60
N LEU A 15 -5.19 10.92 -1.20
CA LEU A 15 -4.60 9.84 -0.42
C LEU A 15 -5.40 9.62 0.86
N ARG A 16 -5.71 10.69 1.62
CA ARG A 16 -6.47 10.59 2.86
C ARG A 16 -7.92 10.18 2.61
N GLU A 17 -8.60 10.78 1.65
CA GLU A 17 -10.01 10.47 1.38
C GLU A 17 -10.21 9.00 1.02
N ARG A 18 -9.27 8.43 0.27
CA ARG A 18 -9.28 7.02 -0.20
C ARG A 18 -8.63 6.04 0.77
N LEU A 19 -8.17 6.48 1.95
CA LEU A 19 -7.95 5.54 3.05
C LEU A 19 -9.32 5.00 3.50
N PHE A 20 -9.39 3.68 3.69
CA PHE A 20 -10.57 2.99 4.24
C PHE A 20 -10.98 3.58 5.60
N GLU A 21 -12.24 3.42 5.97
CA GLU A 21 -12.96 4.07 7.08
C GLU A 21 -12.09 4.34 8.32
N GLN A 22 -11.32 3.35 8.79
CA GLN A 22 -10.35 3.51 9.87
C GLN A 22 -9.10 4.29 9.40
N LYS A 23 -9.22 5.61 9.22
CA LYS A 23 -8.15 6.49 8.72
C LYS A 23 -7.78 7.60 9.69
N PRO A 24 -6.54 8.12 9.63
CA PRO A 24 -6.15 9.25 10.44
C PRO A 24 -6.97 10.51 10.13
N LYS A 25 -7.29 11.28 11.18
CA LYS A 25 -8.02 12.55 11.08
C LYS A 25 -7.26 13.59 10.23
N SER A 26 -5.94 13.51 10.22
CA SER A 26 -5.04 14.35 9.42
C SER A 26 -3.79 13.56 9.07
N LEU A 27 -3.14 13.88 7.96
CA LEU A 27 -1.83 13.28 7.66
C LEU A 27 -0.77 13.82 8.64
N PRO A 28 0.13 12.96 9.14
CA PRO A 28 1.06 13.31 10.22
C PRO A 28 2.14 14.29 9.77
N ILE A 29 2.55 14.24 8.50
CA ILE A 29 3.51 15.15 7.88
C ILE A 29 3.07 15.47 6.45
N PRO A 30 3.62 16.53 5.81
CA PRO A 30 3.32 16.85 4.43
C PRO A 30 3.58 15.66 3.49
N VAL A 31 2.66 15.45 2.54
CA VAL A 31 2.82 14.40 1.55
C VAL A 31 4.07 14.64 0.73
N THR A 32 4.98 13.69 0.77
CA THR A 32 6.22 13.67 -0.01
C THR A 32 6.53 12.24 -0.41
N PRO A 33 7.18 12.01 -1.56
CA PRO A 33 7.58 10.67 -1.99
C PRO A 33 8.84 10.21 -1.24
N THR A 34 8.74 10.12 0.08
CA THR A 34 9.86 9.81 0.98
C THR A 34 9.53 8.61 1.83
N ARG A 35 10.59 7.95 2.32
CA ARG A 35 10.48 6.88 3.29
C ARG A 35 9.82 7.39 4.57
N GLU A 36 10.20 8.57 5.04
CA GLU A 36 9.70 9.20 6.26
C GLU A 36 8.19 9.40 6.19
N PHE A 37 7.70 9.89 5.05
CA PHE A 37 6.27 10.01 4.81
C PHE A 37 5.57 8.66 4.82
N CYS A 38 6.13 7.65 4.17
CA CYS A 38 5.53 6.32 4.13
C CYS A 38 5.48 5.67 5.51
N VAL A 39 6.54 5.79 6.30
CA VAL A 39 6.58 5.34 7.70
C VAL A 39 5.48 6.04 8.50
N ALA A 40 5.40 7.38 8.41
CA ALA A 40 4.42 8.16 9.16
C ALA A 40 2.98 7.80 8.75
N LEU A 41 2.71 7.66 7.45
CA LEU A 41 1.41 7.22 6.92
C LEU A 41 1.00 5.86 7.49
N PHE A 42 1.93 4.90 7.50
CA PHE A 42 1.69 3.55 8.02
C PHE A 42 1.42 3.54 9.51
N THR A 43 2.23 4.27 10.29
CA THR A 43 2.03 4.40 11.73
C THR A 43 0.65 5.01 12.01
N SER A 44 0.30 6.10 11.34
CA SER A 44 -1.01 6.73 11.51
C SER A 44 -2.18 5.85 11.06
N LYS A 45 -1.99 4.99 10.05
CA LYS A 45 -3.00 4.00 9.66
C LYS A 45 -3.21 2.95 10.75
N ILE A 46 -2.14 2.42 11.33
CA ILE A 46 -2.23 1.46 12.45
C ILE A 46 -2.92 2.10 13.65
N GLU A 47 -2.53 3.31 14.03
CA GLU A 47 -3.14 4.02 15.16
C GLU A 47 -4.62 4.32 14.94
N ALA A 48 -5.03 4.57 13.70
CA ALA A 48 -6.42 4.75 13.34
C ALA A 48 -7.22 3.44 13.30
N THR A 49 -6.57 2.33 12.96
CA THR A 49 -7.20 0.99 12.93
C THR A 49 -7.27 0.35 14.31
N ILE A 50 -6.24 0.49 15.13
CA ILE A 50 -6.15 -0.04 16.49
C ILE A 50 -5.94 1.15 17.44
N SER A 51 -7.01 1.63 18.06
CA SER A 51 -6.96 2.78 18.97
C SER A 51 -6.44 2.37 20.37
N ASN A 52 -6.88 3.00 21.45
CA ASN A 52 -6.48 2.65 22.82
C ASN A 52 -7.35 1.54 23.38
N ILE A 53 -6.86 0.87 24.43
CA ILE A 53 -7.62 -0.16 25.13
C ILE A 53 -8.99 0.40 25.56
N GLY A 54 -10.06 -0.32 25.22
CA GLY A 54 -11.43 0.07 25.50
C GLY A 54 -12.06 1.01 24.46
N ASP A 55 -11.29 1.57 23.53
CA ASP A 55 -11.86 2.31 22.40
C ASP A 55 -12.53 1.33 21.42
N MET A 56 -13.55 1.80 20.72
CA MET A 56 -14.24 1.05 19.67
C MET A 56 -13.29 0.68 18.53
N ILE A 57 -13.44 -0.53 17.98
CA ILE A 57 -12.64 -1.03 16.87
C ILE A 57 -13.53 -1.78 15.87
N GLY A 58 -13.33 -1.55 14.57
CA GLY A 58 -14.13 -2.20 13.52
C GLY A 58 -15.28 -1.32 13.04
N TRP A 59 -16.46 -1.91 12.84
CA TRP A 59 -17.69 -1.20 12.50
C TRP A 59 -18.46 -0.83 13.76
N GLU A 60 -19.22 0.26 13.72
CA GLU A 60 -20.01 0.73 14.87
C GLU A 60 -21.02 -0.32 15.35
N ASP A 61 -21.55 -1.14 14.43
CA ASP A 61 -22.54 -2.18 14.74
C ASP A 61 -21.95 -3.44 15.42
N ASP A 62 -20.62 -3.59 15.42
CA ASP A 62 -19.96 -4.79 15.96
C ASP A 62 -19.76 -4.73 17.49
N ASP A 63 -19.93 -3.55 18.11
CA ASP A 63 -19.69 -3.28 19.55
C ASP A 63 -18.32 -3.77 20.08
N ASN A 64 -17.37 -3.97 19.17
CA ASN A 64 -16.04 -4.46 19.46
C ASN A 64 -15.18 -3.34 20.06
N THR A 65 -14.36 -3.70 21.05
CA THR A 65 -13.39 -2.79 21.68
C THR A 65 -11.98 -3.35 21.58
N VAL A 66 -10.99 -2.45 21.59
CA VAL A 66 -9.57 -2.85 21.63
C VAL A 66 -9.29 -3.51 22.98
N GLY A 67 -8.91 -4.79 22.96
CA GLY A 67 -8.43 -5.51 24.13
C GLY A 67 -6.92 -5.41 24.31
N LEU A 68 -6.40 -6.21 25.23
CA LEU A 68 -4.98 -6.20 25.59
C LEU A 68 -4.09 -6.76 24.48
N ILE A 69 -4.57 -7.75 23.74
CA ILE A 69 -3.82 -8.43 22.69
C ILE A 69 -3.68 -7.50 21.48
N ALA A 70 -4.77 -6.90 21.00
CA ALA A 70 -4.74 -5.94 19.90
C ALA A 70 -3.89 -4.71 20.26
N ALA A 71 -3.98 -4.22 21.51
CA ALA A 71 -3.14 -3.13 21.99
C ALA A 71 -1.65 -3.49 22.02
N ALA A 72 -1.29 -4.71 22.42
CA ALA A 72 0.09 -5.19 22.36
C ALA A 72 0.58 -5.34 20.91
N ALA A 73 -0.26 -5.91 20.04
CA ALA A 73 0.05 -6.04 18.61
C ALA A 73 0.31 -4.69 17.96
N LYS A 74 -0.47 -3.65 18.28
CA LYS A 74 -0.23 -2.28 17.84
C LYS A 74 1.21 -1.83 18.12
N GLN A 75 1.73 -2.08 19.32
CA GLN A 75 3.09 -1.70 19.70
C GLN A 75 4.13 -2.43 18.85
N SER A 76 3.97 -3.75 18.67
CA SER A 76 4.84 -4.56 17.81
C SER A 76 4.85 -4.07 16.36
N LEU A 77 3.67 -3.74 15.82
CA LEU A 77 3.54 -3.27 14.45
C LEU A 77 4.18 -1.90 14.25
N VAL A 78 3.94 -0.94 15.15
CA VAL A 78 4.56 0.40 15.08
C VAL A 78 6.09 0.29 15.16
N ARG A 79 6.62 -0.60 16.01
CA ARG A 79 8.06 -0.90 16.07
C ARG A 79 8.59 -1.50 14.78
N LEU A 80 7.84 -2.39 14.13
CA LEU A 80 8.27 -3.07 12.89
C LEU A 80 8.39 -2.13 11.68
N ILE A 81 7.50 -1.14 11.53
CA ILE A 81 7.38 -0.34 10.30
C ILE A 81 8.73 0.20 9.78
N PRO A 82 9.58 0.85 10.60
CA PRO A 82 10.84 1.39 10.11
C PRO A 82 11.79 0.32 9.57
N HIS A 83 11.65 -0.94 9.96
CA HIS A 83 12.55 -2.02 9.58
C HIS A 83 12.11 -2.74 8.29
N ILE A 84 10.81 -2.76 8.01
CA ILE A 84 10.26 -3.32 6.76
C ILE A 84 10.24 -2.31 5.61
N MET A 85 10.33 -1.02 5.92
CA MET A 85 10.47 0.05 4.92
C MET A 85 11.93 0.13 4.47
N PRO A 86 12.24 -0.15 3.19
CA PRO A 86 13.61 -0.08 2.64
C PRO A 86 14.30 1.24 3.00
N ARG A 87 15.60 1.23 3.30
CA ARG A 87 16.33 2.48 3.58
C ARG A 87 16.74 3.14 2.27
N ASP A 88 16.90 4.46 2.31
CA ASP A 88 17.22 5.24 1.13
C ASP A 88 18.52 4.79 0.44
N GLY A 89 18.44 4.70 -0.88
CA GLY A 89 19.49 4.46 -1.88
C GLY A 89 18.98 4.99 -3.22
N ASP A 90 19.38 4.43 -4.37
CA ASP A 90 18.78 4.73 -5.71
C ASP A 90 17.29 4.35 -5.84
N GLN A 91 16.60 4.14 -4.71
CA GLN A 91 15.25 3.62 -4.56
C GLN A 91 14.19 4.71 -4.33
N THR A 92 14.47 5.98 -4.68
CA THR A 92 13.47 7.08 -4.69
C THR A 92 12.19 6.71 -5.44
N SER A 93 12.31 5.79 -6.40
CA SER A 93 11.21 5.27 -7.17
C SER A 93 10.22 4.40 -6.36
N LEU A 94 10.64 3.80 -5.23
CA LEU A 94 9.75 3.03 -4.34
C LEU A 94 8.71 3.93 -3.65
N TYR A 95 9.07 5.17 -3.36
CA TYR A 95 8.23 6.10 -2.60
C TYR A 95 7.49 7.09 -3.47
N ARG A 96 7.75 7.07 -4.79
CA ARG A 96 6.99 7.86 -5.75
C ARG A 96 5.50 7.59 -5.59
N LEU A 97 4.71 8.66 -5.59
CA LEU A 97 3.26 8.57 -5.60
C LEU A 97 2.78 8.10 -6.97
N VAL A 98 1.97 7.05 -6.97
CA VAL A 98 1.39 6.43 -8.16
C VAL A 98 -0.13 6.39 -8.04
N LEU A 99 -0.81 6.37 -9.18
CA LEU A 99 -2.23 6.05 -9.25
C LEU A 99 -2.37 4.53 -9.31
N ASP A 100 -2.96 3.96 -8.28
CA ASP A 100 -3.28 2.53 -8.16
C ASP A 100 -4.77 2.31 -8.47
N HIS A 101 -5.08 1.22 -9.17
CA HIS A 101 -6.46 0.92 -9.55
C HIS A 101 -7.30 0.41 -8.37
N GLY A 102 -6.67 -0.27 -7.41
CA GLY A 102 -7.34 -0.93 -6.29
C GLY A 102 -7.89 -2.33 -6.60
N ASP A 103 -8.29 -2.59 -7.84
CA ASP A 103 -8.80 -3.89 -8.31
C ASP A 103 -8.40 -4.20 -9.76
N PHE A 104 -7.25 -4.83 -9.97
CA PHE A 104 -6.81 -5.28 -11.29
C PHE A 104 -7.37 -6.68 -11.67
N GLY A 105 -8.63 -6.94 -11.31
CA GLY A 105 -9.37 -8.11 -11.78
C GLY A 105 -9.68 -8.06 -13.28
N ILE A 106 -9.75 -9.24 -13.92
CA ILE A 106 -10.00 -9.36 -15.36
C ILE A 106 -11.34 -8.75 -15.79
N HIS A 107 -12.32 -8.70 -14.89
CA HIS A 107 -13.63 -8.08 -15.12
C HIS A 107 -13.56 -6.56 -15.33
N ASN A 108 -12.47 -5.92 -14.89
CA ASN A 108 -12.23 -4.48 -15.03
C ASN A 108 -11.39 -4.11 -16.25
N MET A 109 -11.12 -5.06 -17.16
CA MET A 109 -10.17 -4.87 -18.25
C MET A 109 -10.76 -5.18 -19.62
N SER A 110 -10.36 -4.41 -20.63
CA SER A 110 -10.40 -4.87 -22.02
C SER A 110 -9.08 -5.52 -22.38
N ILE A 111 -9.14 -6.75 -22.88
CA ILE A 111 -7.97 -7.54 -23.27
C ILE A 111 -8.10 -7.94 -24.73
N THR A 112 -7.03 -7.72 -25.49
CA THR A 112 -6.88 -8.20 -26.87
C THR A 112 -5.68 -9.13 -26.96
N ILE A 113 -5.50 -9.77 -28.12
CA ILE A 113 -4.33 -10.60 -28.42
C ILE A 113 -3.42 -9.82 -29.36
N ASP A 114 -2.15 -9.67 -28.99
CA ASP A 114 -1.16 -8.99 -29.82
C ASP A 114 -0.68 -9.87 -30.99
N ALA A 115 0.20 -9.32 -31.84
CA ALA A 115 0.75 -10.03 -33.00
C ALA A 115 1.54 -11.30 -32.66
N ASN A 116 1.97 -11.46 -31.41
CA ASN A 116 2.73 -12.63 -30.92
C ASN A 116 1.82 -13.63 -30.18
N GLY A 117 0.51 -13.45 -30.21
CA GLY A 117 -0.44 -14.31 -29.50
C GLY A 117 -0.51 -14.05 -27.99
N GLN A 118 0.02 -12.93 -27.50
CA GLN A 118 0.05 -12.61 -26.07
C GLN A 118 -1.12 -11.70 -25.66
N PRO A 119 -1.67 -11.86 -24.44
CA PRO A 119 -2.70 -10.97 -23.94
C PRO A 119 -2.16 -9.56 -23.71
N LEU A 120 -2.85 -8.57 -24.27
CA LEU A 120 -2.56 -7.15 -24.13
C LEU A 120 -3.78 -6.44 -23.54
N VAL A 121 -3.60 -5.83 -22.36
CA VAL A 121 -4.61 -4.95 -21.75
C VAL A 121 -4.61 -3.61 -22.49
N THR A 122 -5.76 -3.20 -23.02
CA THR A 122 -5.92 -1.93 -23.76
C THR A 122 -6.63 -0.86 -22.95
N SER A 123 -7.46 -1.25 -21.99
CA SER A 123 -8.25 -0.34 -21.16
C SER A 123 -8.48 -0.92 -19.77
N LEU A 124 -8.58 -0.03 -18.78
CA LEU A 124 -9.01 -0.32 -17.40
C LEU A 124 -10.25 0.53 -17.07
N TYR A 125 -11.23 -0.10 -16.44
CA TYR A 125 -12.49 0.53 -16.03
C TYR A 125 -12.74 0.28 -14.54
N ASP A 126 -13.79 0.92 -14.01
CA ASP A 126 -14.21 0.74 -12.61
C ASP A 126 -13.19 1.25 -11.58
N TRP A 127 -12.80 2.51 -11.75
CA TRP A 127 -11.86 3.23 -10.88
C TRP A 127 -12.47 3.62 -9.52
N GLU A 128 -13.53 2.95 -9.06
CA GLU A 128 -14.21 3.27 -7.80
C GLU A 128 -13.28 3.11 -6.58
N THR A 129 -12.36 2.16 -6.66
CA THR A 129 -11.33 1.88 -5.62
C THR A 129 -9.99 2.57 -5.91
N GLY A 130 -9.90 3.34 -7.00
CA GLY A 130 -8.67 4.01 -7.42
C GLY A 130 -8.13 4.99 -6.39
N CYS A 131 -6.82 4.93 -6.12
CA CYS A 131 -6.18 5.70 -5.06
C CYS A 131 -4.77 6.17 -5.45
N ILE A 132 -4.33 7.29 -4.88
CA ILE A 132 -2.94 7.74 -4.96
C ILE A 132 -2.20 7.15 -3.77
N VAL A 133 -1.20 6.30 -4.00
CA VAL A 133 -0.41 5.66 -2.94
C VAL A 133 1.09 5.71 -3.26
N PRO A 134 1.98 5.61 -2.27
CA PRO A 134 3.38 5.29 -2.53
C PRO A 134 3.50 3.98 -3.33
N ALA A 135 4.39 3.93 -4.33
CA ALA A 135 4.54 2.76 -5.20
C ALA A 135 4.83 1.46 -4.44
N ILE A 136 5.55 1.54 -3.32
CA ILE A 136 5.81 0.40 -2.43
C ILE A 136 4.54 -0.20 -1.80
N LEU A 137 3.44 0.56 -1.71
CA LEU A 137 2.15 0.12 -1.17
C LEU A 137 1.12 -0.23 -2.27
N SER A 138 1.46 0.00 -3.54
CA SER A 138 0.61 -0.33 -4.68
C SER A 138 0.50 -1.85 -4.86
N ASP A 139 -0.67 -2.31 -5.34
CA ASP A 139 -0.87 -3.70 -5.73
C ASP A 139 -0.96 -3.84 -7.26
N PRO A 140 0.15 -3.94 -7.99
CA PRO A 140 0.10 -4.17 -9.42
C PRO A 140 -0.23 -5.63 -9.78
N LEU A 141 -0.72 -6.46 -8.83
CA LEU A 141 -1.13 -7.84 -9.12
C LEU A 141 -2.34 -7.83 -10.06
N MET A 142 -2.08 -8.08 -11.33
CA MET A 142 -3.12 -8.25 -12.35
C MET A 142 -3.48 -9.74 -12.44
N ALA A 143 -4.77 -10.05 -12.61
CA ALA A 143 -5.27 -11.42 -12.79
C ALA A 143 -4.80 -12.10 -14.10
N VAL A 144 -4.02 -11.37 -14.90
CA VAL A 144 -3.41 -11.81 -16.15
C VAL A 144 -1.92 -11.55 -16.04
N THR A 145 -1.10 -12.48 -16.51
CA THR A 145 0.35 -12.29 -16.62
C THR A 145 0.63 -11.23 -17.70
N VAL A 146 0.49 -9.97 -17.32
CA VAL A 146 0.94 -8.85 -18.10
C VAL A 146 2.16 -8.25 -17.41
N ALA A 147 3.05 -7.70 -18.20
CA ALA A 147 4.20 -6.98 -17.73
C ALA A 147 3.78 -5.62 -17.15
N PRO A 148 3.62 -5.41 -15.82
CA PRO A 148 3.00 -4.18 -15.33
C PRO A 148 3.99 -3.01 -15.49
N SER A 149 3.55 -1.97 -16.20
CA SER A 149 4.25 -0.69 -16.32
C SER A 149 3.43 0.39 -15.61
N ILE A 150 3.93 0.91 -14.49
CA ILE A 150 3.27 1.96 -13.68
C ILE A 150 3.60 3.37 -14.23
N THR A 151 3.81 3.49 -15.55
CA THR A 151 4.09 4.77 -16.20
C THR A 151 3.49 4.75 -17.61
N ARG A 152 3.02 5.91 -18.06
CA ARG A 152 2.64 6.12 -19.47
C ARG A 152 3.84 5.70 -20.33
N VAL A 153 3.71 4.54 -20.95
CA VAL A 153 4.62 4.05 -21.96
C VAL A 153 4.57 5.08 -23.08
N SER A 154 5.68 5.78 -23.32
CA SER A 154 5.78 6.73 -24.42
C SER A 154 5.48 6.02 -25.75
N ASP A 155 4.92 6.72 -26.73
CA ASP A 155 4.57 6.14 -28.04
C ASP A 155 5.80 5.57 -28.78
N ASP A 156 7.01 5.95 -28.34
CA ASP A 156 8.32 5.49 -28.82
C ASP A 156 8.99 4.45 -27.91
N ALA A 157 8.28 3.89 -26.92
CA ALA A 157 8.87 2.98 -25.94
C ALA A 157 9.43 1.71 -26.59
N THR A 158 10.74 1.66 -26.65
CA THR A 158 11.49 0.52 -27.17
C THR A 158 11.29 -0.71 -26.29
N THR A 159 11.54 -1.89 -26.87
CA THR A 159 11.58 -3.17 -26.13
C THR A 159 12.51 -3.10 -24.91
N GLY A 160 13.59 -2.31 -24.98
CA GLY A 160 14.49 -2.05 -23.85
C GLY A 160 13.84 -1.25 -22.72
N GLY A 161 13.04 -0.23 -23.04
CA GLY A 161 12.26 0.52 -22.04
C GLY A 161 11.25 -0.37 -21.31
N ARG A 162 10.56 -1.25 -22.03
CA ARG A 162 9.63 -2.23 -21.42
C ARG A 162 10.33 -3.19 -20.46
N ALA A 163 11.51 -3.71 -20.85
CA ALA A 163 12.30 -4.58 -19.97
C ALA A 163 12.77 -3.86 -18.70
N GLN A 164 13.09 -2.57 -18.78
CA GLN A 164 13.46 -1.75 -17.64
C GLN A 164 12.29 -1.55 -16.67
N TYR A 165 11.09 -1.20 -17.17
CA TYR A 165 9.89 -1.08 -16.34
C TYR A 165 9.55 -2.40 -15.65
N MET A 166 9.71 -3.53 -16.35
CA MET A 166 9.50 -4.85 -15.77
C MET A 166 10.48 -5.19 -14.65
N THR A 167 11.73 -4.80 -14.84
CA THR A 167 12.75 -4.96 -13.81
C THR A 167 12.40 -4.14 -12.58
N TRP A 168 11.97 -2.89 -12.75
CA TRP A 168 11.51 -2.04 -11.66
C TRP A 168 10.28 -2.60 -10.95
N ALA A 169 9.26 -3.06 -11.69
CA ALA A 169 8.09 -3.75 -11.14
C ALA A 169 8.46 -4.95 -10.27
N GLY A 170 9.35 -5.81 -10.76
CA GLY A 170 9.86 -6.95 -10.00
C GLY A 170 10.61 -6.54 -8.74
N GLN A 171 11.40 -5.45 -8.80
CA GLN A 171 12.12 -4.90 -7.66
C GLN A 171 11.17 -4.29 -6.61
N TYR A 172 10.15 -3.51 -7.03
CA TYR A 172 9.11 -2.99 -6.15
C TYR A 172 8.44 -4.13 -5.40
N CYS A 173 8.04 -5.18 -6.13
CA CYS A 173 7.31 -6.30 -5.56
C CYS A 173 8.11 -7.05 -4.49
N LYS A 174 9.42 -7.20 -4.70
CA LYS A 174 10.31 -7.88 -3.73
C LYS A 174 10.64 -6.98 -2.54
N ALA A 175 11.01 -5.72 -2.79
CA ALA A 175 11.44 -4.79 -1.75
C ALA A 175 10.28 -4.40 -0.81
N GLY A 176 9.06 -4.27 -1.34
CA GLY A 176 7.87 -3.91 -0.60
C GLY A 176 7.07 -5.09 -0.05
N LYS A 177 7.56 -6.33 -0.07
CA LYS A 177 6.76 -7.53 0.27
C LYS A 177 6.12 -7.42 1.65
N ASP A 178 6.91 -7.13 2.68
CA ASP A 178 6.42 -7.08 4.07
C ASP A 178 5.55 -5.85 4.31
N ALA A 179 5.93 -4.71 3.73
CA ALA A 179 5.12 -3.50 3.76
C ALA A 179 3.74 -3.77 3.14
N ARG A 180 3.67 -4.33 1.95
CA ARG A 180 2.39 -4.67 1.29
C ARG A 180 1.56 -5.67 2.07
N HIS A 181 2.19 -6.72 2.61
CA HIS A 181 1.48 -7.67 3.47
C HIS A 181 0.75 -6.95 4.61
N LEU A 182 1.46 -6.10 5.35
CA LEU A 182 0.87 -5.33 6.43
C LEU A 182 -0.20 -4.35 5.94
N TRP A 183 0.06 -3.66 4.83
CA TRP A 183 -0.90 -2.71 4.24
C TRP A 183 -2.23 -3.39 3.91
N PHE A 184 -2.20 -4.55 3.24
CA PHE A 184 -3.40 -5.25 2.82
C PHE A 184 -4.15 -5.87 3.99
N VAL A 185 -3.45 -6.44 4.96
CA VAL A 185 -4.07 -6.92 6.21
C VAL A 185 -4.83 -5.79 6.91
N LEU A 186 -4.21 -4.61 7.06
CA LEU A 186 -4.88 -3.44 7.67
C LEU A 186 -6.05 -2.89 6.82
N ARG A 187 -5.97 -3.05 5.49
CA ARG A 187 -6.99 -2.57 4.53
C ARG A 187 -8.20 -3.51 4.47
N GLU A 188 -7.96 -4.81 4.59
CA GLU A 188 -8.95 -5.87 4.35
C GLU A 188 -9.62 -6.36 5.62
N TRP A 189 -9.16 -5.92 6.79
CA TRP A 189 -9.88 -6.19 8.03
C TRP A 189 -11.30 -5.59 8.00
N ARG A 190 -12.28 -6.33 8.52
CA ARG A 190 -13.72 -6.03 8.45
C ARG A 190 -14.42 -6.10 9.81
N GLY A 191 -13.69 -5.90 10.91
CA GLY A 191 -14.27 -5.80 12.25
C GLY A 191 -14.38 -7.12 13.03
N ASN A 192 -14.23 -8.28 12.39
CA ASN A 192 -14.36 -9.57 13.08
C ASN A 192 -13.12 -9.91 13.93
N ASP A 193 -13.37 -10.42 15.15
CA ASP A 193 -12.39 -10.90 16.14
C ASP A 193 -11.11 -10.04 16.24
N PRO A 194 -11.18 -8.82 16.79
CA PRO A 194 -10.03 -7.92 16.84
C PRO A 194 -8.85 -8.52 17.63
N GLU A 195 -9.11 -9.20 18.75
CA GLU A 195 -8.04 -9.76 19.59
C GLU A 195 -7.32 -10.92 18.89
N GLY A 196 -8.05 -11.86 18.27
CA GLY A 196 -7.43 -12.94 17.52
C GLY A 196 -6.73 -12.45 16.25
N TYR A 197 -7.41 -11.62 15.46
CA TYR A 197 -6.87 -11.10 14.20
C TYR A 197 -5.60 -10.27 14.40
N PHE A 198 -5.65 -9.27 15.30
CA PHE A 198 -4.48 -8.46 15.58
C PHE A 198 -3.45 -9.20 16.43
N GLY A 199 -3.85 -10.17 17.25
CA GLY A 199 -2.92 -11.06 17.95
C GLY A 199 -2.02 -11.85 16.99
N ASP A 200 -2.60 -12.46 15.96
CA ASP A 200 -1.85 -13.17 14.92
C ASP A 200 -0.93 -12.24 14.13
N LEU A 201 -1.43 -11.04 13.81
CA LEU A 201 -0.65 -10.01 13.12
C LEU A 201 0.51 -9.49 13.98
N GLY A 202 0.30 -9.30 15.28
CA GLY A 202 1.33 -8.94 16.24
C GLY A 202 2.38 -10.03 16.40
N ALA A 203 1.96 -11.29 16.48
CA ALA A 203 2.87 -12.44 16.52
C ALA A 203 3.70 -12.55 15.23
N TRP A 204 3.09 -12.28 14.07
CA TRP A 204 3.82 -12.15 12.81
C TRP A 204 4.86 -11.03 12.87
N ALA A 205 4.51 -9.85 13.40
CA ALA A 205 5.42 -8.72 13.50
C ALA A 205 6.63 -9.03 14.40
N GLU A 206 6.41 -9.66 15.56
CA GLU A 206 7.47 -10.09 16.48
C GLU A 206 8.40 -11.13 15.84
N ARG A 207 7.85 -12.11 15.12
CA ARG A 207 8.67 -13.06 14.35
C ARG A 207 9.49 -12.34 13.28
N ARG A 208 8.87 -11.40 12.57
CA ARG A 208 9.54 -10.67 11.48
C ARG A 208 10.65 -9.76 12.00
N MET A 209 10.45 -9.09 13.13
CA MET A 209 11.50 -8.30 13.79
C MET A 209 12.72 -9.17 14.14
N LYS A 210 12.50 -10.38 14.68
CA LYS A 210 13.59 -11.35 14.96
C LYS A 210 14.34 -11.77 13.69
N GLU A 211 13.62 -12.07 12.61
CA GLU A 211 14.23 -12.41 11.31
C GLU A 211 15.06 -11.27 10.73
N LEU A 212 14.69 -10.02 11.02
CA LEU A 212 15.40 -8.81 10.59
C LEU A 212 16.53 -8.41 11.55
N GLY A 213 16.72 -9.10 12.68
CA GLY A 213 17.72 -8.77 13.68
C GLY A 213 17.41 -7.47 14.45
N VAL A 214 16.13 -7.20 14.69
CA VAL A 214 15.64 -6.05 15.47
C VAL A 214 15.32 -6.52 16.88
N ASP A 215 15.96 -5.89 17.88
CA ASP A 215 15.74 -6.14 19.31
C ASP A 215 14.54 -5.36 19.88
#